data_AF-A0A3L6RMX6-F1
#
_entry.id   AF-A0A3L6RMX6-F1
#
_cell.length_a   1.000
_cell.length_b   1.000
_cell.length_c   1.000
_cell.angle_alpha   90.00
_cell.angle_beta   90.00
_cell.angle_gamma   90.00
#
_symmetry.space_group_name_H-M   'P 1'
#
loop_
_entity.id
_entity.type
_entity.pdbx_description
1 polymer ?
#
loop_
_entity_poly.entity_id
_entity_poly.type
_entity_poly.pdbx_seq_one_letter_code
_entity_poly.pdbx_strand_id
1 'polypeptide(L)'
;MDAAPRRQRPRLPLPDAEADVLESLPLELLNAILSRLPLRDAVRTSSLTRPWRRRWQSVPSLKFEWDESANPGAVNDVLRIYSYPVREFRHSAVGEASFRHSDRWLRLLALKGVRTLQLDFHRSHSHGGLVHRLHPSISSCRELTFLYLGGCNIPATPPGFAGLPNLTYLYLNGVGFPEGARE
;
A
#
# COMPACT_ATOMS: atom_id res chain seq x y z
N MET A 1 31.64 -47.31 -42.24
CA MET A 1 30.79 -46.60 -41.25
C MET A 1 30.88 -45.12 -41.57
N ASP A 2 30.04 -44.66 -42.49
CA ASP A 2 29.93 -43.24 -42.85
C ASP A 2 28.80 -42.60 -42.03
N ALA A 3 29.13 -41.55 -41.28
CA ALA A 3 28.17 -40.82 -40.46
C ALA A 3 27.51 -39.71 -41.28
N ALA A 4 26.18 -39.75 -41.41
CA ALA A 4 25.39 -38.75 -42.12
C ALA A 4 25.42 -37.36 -41.45
N PRO A 5 25.36 -36.25 -42.21
CA PRO A 5 25.48 -34.92 -41.65
C PRO A 5 24.21 -34.47 -40.92
N ARG A 6 24.39 -33.75 -39.81
CA ARG A 6 23.30 -33.16 -39.02
C ARG A 6 22.58 -32.08 -39.85
N ARG A 7 21.30 -32.33 -40.18
CA ARG A 7 20.40 -31.34 -40.77
C ARG A 7 20.22 -30.16 -39.80
N GLN A 8 20.80 -29.01 -40.12
CA GLN A 8 20.43 -27.75 -39.48
C GLN A 8 19.04 -27.35 -40.00
N ARG A 9 18.05 -27.25 -39.11
CA ARG A 9 16.74 -26.69 -39.45
C ARG A 9 16.92 -25.21 -39.83
N PRO A 10 16.29 -24.72 -40.91
CA PRO A 10 16.27 -23.30 -41.20
C PRO A 10 15.61 -22.58 -40.02
N ARG A 11 16.28 -21.57 -39.46
CA ARG A 11 15.63 -20.63 -38.55
C ARG A 11 14.59 -19.86 -39.38
N LEU A 12 13.32 -20.15 -39.17
CA LEU A 12 12.23 -19.35 -39.71
C LEU A 12 12.42 -17.90 -39.23
N PRO A 13 12.28 -16.89 -40.10
CA PRO A 13 12.23 -15.50 -39.66
C PRO A 13 11.14 -15.37 -38.61
N LEU A 14 11.48 -14.84 -37.44
CA LEU A 14 10.47 -14.45 -36.46
C LEU A 14 9.58 -13.41 -37.17
N PRO A 15 8.25 -13.56 -37.17
CA PRO A 15 7.38 -12.51 -37.67
C PRO A 15 7.76 -11.22 -36.94
N ASP A 16 7.84 -10.11 -37.69
CA ASP A 16 8.18 -8.78 -37.17
C ASP A 16 7.58 -8.64 -35.79
N ALA A 17 8.44 -8.51 -34.78
CA ALA A 17 8.01 -8.38 -33.40
C ALA A 17 6.99 -7.25 -33.38
N GLU A 18 5.70 -7.59 -33.20
CA GLU A 18 4.63 -6.62 -33.07
C GLU A 18 5.14 -5.59 -32.09
N ALA A 19 5.45 -4.40 -32.58
CA ALA A 19 6.01 -3.35 -31.76
C ALA A 19 5.09 -3.24 -30.55
N ASP A 20 5.64 -3.45 -29.34
CA ASP A 20 4.85 -3.60 -28.14
C ASP A 20 3.90 -2.41 -28.05
N VAL A 21 2.61 -2.66 -28.34
CA VAL A 21 1.63 -1.59 -28.60
C VAL A 21 1.53 -0.70 -27.36
N LEU A 22 1.77 -1.28 -26.19
CA LEU A 22 1.85 -0.57 -24.92
C LEU A 22 3.07 0.35 -24.82
N GLU A 23 4.21 0.01 -25.41
CA GLU A 23 5.39 0.87 -25.43
C GLU A 23 5.28 2.02 -26.45
N SER A 24 4.40 1.89 -27.45
CA SER A 24 4.16 2.96 -28.44
C SER A 24 3.22 4.07 -27.95
N LEU A 25 2.53 3.85 -26.82
CA LEU A 25 1.64 4.86 -26.23
C LEU A 25 2.42 6.03 -25.61
N PRO A 26 1.96 7.28 -25.78
CA PRO A 26 2.47 8.43 -25.04
C PRO A 26 2.47 8.20 -23.53
N LEU A 27 3.49 8.72 -22.85
CA LEU A 27 3.68 8.57 -21.41
C LEU A 27 2.42 8.97 -20.60
N GLU A 28 1.71 9.99 -21.04
CA GLU A 28 0.53 10.46 -20.32
C GLU A 28 -0.66 9.52 -20.41
N LEU A 29 -0.80 8.79 -21.52
CA LEU A 29 -1.81 7.74 -21.63
C LEU A 29 -1.45 6.55 -20.73
N LEU A 30 -0.16 6.20 -20.64
CA LEU A 30 0.31 5.16 -19.73
C LEU A 30 0.05 5.53 -18.26
N ASN A 31 0.37 6.77 -17.87
CA ASN A 31 0.07 7.29 -16.53
C ASN A 31 -1.43 7.31 -16.25
N ALA A 32 -2.25 7.69 -17.23
CA ALA A 32 -3.71 7.70 -17.12
C ALA A 32 -4.29 6.28 -16.98
N ILE A 33 -3.71 5.28 -17.65
CA ILE A 33 -4.09 3.87 -17.48
C ILE A 33 -3.70 3.40 -16.08
N LEU A 34 -2.43 3.56 -15.70
CA LEU A 34 -1.91 3.09 -14.41
C LEU A 34 -2.63 3.74 -13.21
N SER A 35 -2.93 5.03 -13.27
CA SER A 35 -3.63 5.75 -12.18
C SER A 35 -5.06 5.27 -11.94
N ARG A 36 -5.66 4.55 -12.90
CA ARG A 36 -7.00 3.95 -12.78
C ARG A 36 -6.96 2.51 -12.28
N LEU A 37 -5.78 1.89 -12.23
CA LEU A 37 -5.63 0.52 -11.73
C LEU A 37 -5.57 0.51 -10.20
N PRO A 38 -6.09 -0.55 -9.55
CA PRO A 38 -5.73 -0.85 -8.17
C PRO A 38 -4.21 -0.96 -8.04
N LEU A 39 -3.65 -0.53 -6.90
CA LEU A 39 -2.21 -0.54 -6.65
C LEU A 39 -1.55 -1.88 -6.99
N ARG A 40 -2.17 -3.00 -6.59
CA ARG A 40 -1.63 -4.34 -6.84
C ARG A 40 -1.44 -4.62 -8.33
N ASP A 41 -2.39 -4.18 -9.15
CA ASP A 41 -2.33 -4.39 -10.60
C ASP A 41 -1.37 -3.40 -11.26
N ALA A 42 -1.31 -2.15 -10.80
CA ALA A 42 -0.28 -1.20 -11.21
C ALA A 42 1.14 -1.70 -10.89
N VAL A 43 1.33 -2.35 -9.72
CA VAL A 43 2.62 -2.97 -9.38
C VAL A 43 2.89 -4.18 -10.27
N ARG A 44 1.88 -5.01 -10.57
CA ARG A 44 2.02 -6.20 -11.44
C ARG A 44 2.49 -5.86 -12.86
N THR A 45 2.17 -4.68 -13.38
CA THR A 45 2.69 -4.26 -14.70
C THR A 45 4.22 -4.22 -14.72
N SER A 46 4.89 -4.16 -13.56
CA SER A 46 6.35 -4.24 -13.45
C SER A 46 6.96 -5.52 -14.04
N SER A 47 6.14 -6.55 -14.24
CA SER A 47 6.53 -7.84 -14.83
C SER A 47 6.43 -7.90 -16.36
N LEU A 48 5.91 -6.85 -17.02
CA LEU A 48 5.75 -6.82 -18.48
C LEU A 48 7.10 -6.71 -19.19
N THR A 49 7.62 -5.49 -19.36
CA THR A 49 8.92 -5.22 -20.00
C THR A 49 9.79 -4.31 -19.13
N ARG A 50 11.04 -4.04 -19.56
CA ARG A 50 12.00 -3.25 -18.76
C ARG A 50 11.48 -1.84 -18.43
N PRO A 51 10.84 -1.10 -19.35
CA PRO A 51 10.27 0.20 -19.05
C PRO A 51 9.23 0.18 -17.94
N TRP A 52 8.42 -0.88 -17.81
CA TRP A 52 7.31 -0.93 -16.85
C TRP A 52 7.74 -1.19 -15.40
N ARG A 53 8.94 -1.73 -15.18
CA ARG A 53 9.43 -2.18 -13.86
C ARG A 53 9.26 -1.18 -12.70
N ARG A 54 9.36 0.12 -12.98
CA ARG A 54 9.29 1.17 -11.95
C ARG A 54 8.27 2.26 -12.27
N ARG A 55 7.45 2.10 -13.32
CA ARG A 55 6.57 3.19 -13.78
C ARG A 55 5.53 3.57 -12.74
N TRP A 56 4.87 2.59 -12.13
CA TRP A 56 3.87 2.82 -11.10
C TRP A 56 4.38 3.67 -9.93
N GLN A 57 5.68 3.65 -9.64
CA GLN A 57 6.29 4.43 -8.55
C GLN A 57 6.16 5.94 -8.78
N SER A 58 6.03 6.36 -10.04
CA SER A 58 5.94 7.75 -10.47
C SER A 58 4.57 8.10 -11.07
N VAL A 59 3.52 7.35 -10.72
CA VAL A 59 2.14 7.64 -11.15
C VAL A 59 1.37 8.29 -10.00
N PRO A 60 0.83 9.52 -10.15
CA PRO A 60 0.06 10.16 -9.09
C PRO A 60 -1.28 9.48 -8.85
N SER A 61 -1.86 9.71 -7.67
CA SER A 61 -3.24 9.33 -7.32
C SER A 61 -3.55 7.83 -7.30
N LEU A 62 -2.53 6.97 -7.17
CA LEU A 62 -2.76 5.54 -6.93
C LEU A 62 -3.47 5.34 -5.58
N LYS A 63 -4.46 4.45 -5.59
CA LYS A 63 -5.22 4.07 -4.39
C LYS A 63 -4.57 2.89 -3.71
N PHE A 64 -4.22 3.06 -2.44
CA PHE A 64 -3.48 2.09 -1.67
C PHE A 64 -4.47 1.24 -0.84
N GLU A 65 -4.96 0.17 -1.45
CA GLU A 65 -5.94 -0.75 -0.85
C GLU A 65 -5.33 -2.14 -0.65
N TRP A 66 -5.41 -2.67 0.57
CA TRP A 66 -4.91 -3.98 0.94
C TRP A 66 -5.92 -4.79 1.76
N ASP A 67 -5.86 -6.10 1.56
CA ASP A 67 -6.61 -7.12 2.29
C ASP A 67 -5.67 -7.96 3.17
N GLU A 68 -6.19 -9.01 3.78
CA GLU A 68 -5.46 -9.92 4.67
C GLU A 68 -4.27 -10.61 3.98
N SER A 69 -4.32 -10.78 2.65
CA SER A 69 -3.27 -11.43 1.87
C SER A 69 -2.03 -10.54 1.68
N ALA A 70 -2.10 -9.27 2.09
CA ALA A 70 -1.01 -8.33 1.94
C ALA A 70 0.20 -8.71 2.80
N ASN A 71 1.36 -8.83 2.15
CA ASN A 71 2.62 -9.01 2.85
C ASN A 71 3.02 -7.69 3.55
N PRO A 72 3.23 -7.68 4.88
CA PRO A 72 3.53 -6.44 5.59
C PRO A 72 4.82 -5.74 5.14
N GLY A 73 5.84 -6.52 4.73
CA GLY A 73 7.07 -6.00 4.15
C GLY A 73 6.81 -5.30 2.82
N ALA A 74 5.98 -5.90 1.96
CA ALA A 74 5.61 -5.29 0.69
C ALA A 74 4.85 -3.98 0.85
N VAL A 75 3.90 -3.88 1.80
CA VAL A 75 3.20 -2.62 2.12
C VAL A 75 4.22 -1.53 2.47
N ASN A 76 5.16 -1.86 3.35
CA ASN A 76 6.20 -0.92 3.76
C ASN A 76 7.10 -0.49 2.60
N ASP A 77 7.57 -1.43 1.78
CA ASP A 77 8.47 -1.15 0.68
C ASP A 77 7.79 -0.31 -0.39
N VAL A 78 6.52 -0.60 -0.69
CA VAL A 78 5.69 0.18 -1.61
C VAL A 78 5.53 1.62 -1.14
N LEU A 79 5.22 1.85 0.14
CA LEU A 79 5.13 3.21 0.70
C LEU A 79 6.46 3.99 0.60
N ARG A 80 7.60 3.30 0.75
CA ARG A 80 8.93 3.91 0.68
C ARG A 80 9.34 4.32 -0.73
N ILE A 81 9.06 3.47 -1.73
CA ILE A 81 9.51 3.68 -3.10
C ILE A 81 8.55 4.52 -3.94
N TYR A 82 7.28 4.61 -3.53
CA TYR A 82 6.31 5.47 -4.19
C TYR A 82 6.72 6.94 -4.08
N SER A 83 6.73 7.67 -5.19
CA SER A 83 7.31 9.03 -5.25
C SER A 83 6.33 10.13 -4.86
N TYR A 84 5.02 9.89 -5.03
CA TYR A 84 3.97 10.91 -4.83
C TYR A 84 3.37 10.86 -3.42
N PRO A 85 2.58 11.88 -3.04
CA PRO A 85 1.74 11.83 -1.84
C PRO A 85 0.78 10.65 -1.86
N VAL A 86 0.56 10.02 -0.72
CA VAL A 86 -0.40 8.91 -0.54
C VAL A 86 -1.65 9.50 0.07
N ARG A 87 -2.65 9.82 -0.75
CA ARG A 87 -3.87 10.50 -0.27
C ARG A 87 -4.85 9.55 0.42
N GLU A 88 -4.92 8.32 -0.04
CA GLU A 88 -5.84 7.31 0.44
C GLU A 88 -5.09 6.01 0.70
N PHE A 89 -5.18 5.54 1.95
CA PHE A 89 -4.61 4.28 2.42
C PHE A 89 -5.69 3.50 3.16
N ARG A 90 -6.00 2.28 2.69
CA ARG A 90 -6.97 1.39 3.31
C ARG A 90 -6.38 0.00 3.46
N HIS A 91 -6.45 -0.53 4.67
CA HIS A 91 -6.12 -1.91 4.95
C HIS A 91 -7.28 -2.51 5.76
N SER A 92 -8.09 -3.34 5.11
CA SER A 92 -9.38 -3.83 5.64
C SER A 92 -9.28 -5.04 6.57
N ALA A 93 -8.08 -5.61 6.68
CA ALA A 93 -7.81 -6.86 7.41
C ALA A 93 -6.32 -6.94 7.75
N VAL A 94 -5.87 -6.15 8.73
CA VAL A 94 -4.49 -6.13 9.20
C VAL A 94 -4.29 -7.32 10.14
N GLY A 95 -3.60 -8.34 9.65
CA GLY A 95 -3.24 -9.53 10.44
C GLY A 95 -2.14 -9.26 11.47
N GLU A 96 -1.99 -10.16 12.44
CA GLU A 96 -1.00 -10.03 13.53
C GLU A 96 0.43 -9.86 13.02
N ALA A 97 0.80 -10.53 11.92
CA ALA A 97 2.11 -10.39 11.28
C ALA A 97 2.43 -8.95 10.86
N SER A 98 1.41 -8.12 10.64
CA SER A 98 1.50 -6.73 10.23
C SER A 98 1.53 -5.73 11.40
N PHE A 99 1.19 -6.14 12.63
CA PHE A 99 1.06 -5.24 13.77
C PHE A 99 2.32 -4.43 14.05
N ARG A 100 3.50 -5.09 14.01
CA ARG A 100 4.80 -4.44 14.21
C ARG A 100 5.18 -3.45 13.10
N HIS A 101 4.53 -3.53 11.94
CA HIS A 101 4.79 -2.68 10.78
C HIS A 101 3.92 -1.43 10.75
N SER A 102 2.78 -1.45 11.45
CA SER A 102 1.80 -0.35 11.49
C SER A 102 2.41 1.00 11.89
N ASP A 103 3.33 1.06 12.86
CA ASP A 103 4.03 2.30 13.22
C ASP A 103 4.75 2.91 12.02
N ARG A 104 5.52 2.08 11.30
CA ARG A 104 6.28 2.55 10.16
C ARG A 104 5.36 3.03 9.04
N TRP A 105 4.24 2.35 8.82
CA TRP A 105 3.22 2.81 7.87
C TRP A 105 2.68 4.18 8.27
N LEU A 106 2.26 4.37 9.54
CA LEU A 106 1.74 5.64 10.03
C LEU A 106 2.73 6.79 9.86
N ARG A 107 4.02 6.58 10.18
CA ARG A 107 5.06 7.59 9.98
C ARG A 107 5.22 7.95 8.50
N LEU A 108 5.29 6.96 7.61
CA LEU A 108 5.41 7.19 6.18
C LEU A 108 4.17 7.91 5.64
N LEU A 109 2.97 7.52 6.06
CA LEU A 109 1.72 8.13 5.64
C LEU A 109 1.56 9.57 6.12
N ALA A 110 2.00 9.88 7.33
CA ALA A 110 2.08 11.25 7.82
C ALA A 110 2.99 12.11 6.93
N LEU A 111 4.19 11.60 6.60
CA LEU A 111 5.12 12.27 5.68
C LEU A 111 4.57 12.42 4.26
N LYS A 112 3.72 11.48 3.84
CA LYS A 112 3.10 11.42 2.51
C LYS A 112 1.78 12.19 2.43
N GLY A 113 1.35 12.88 3.49
CA GLY A 113 0.16 13.72 3.48
C GLY A 113 -1.15 12.95 3.30
N VAL A 114 -1.30 11.84 4.05
CA VAL A 114 -2.52 11.02 4.02
C VAL A 114 -3.76 11.80 4.46
N ARG A 115 -4.86 11.62 3.72
CA ARG A 115 -6.14 12.28 3.98
C ARG A 115 -7.23 11.30 4.38
N THR A 116 -7.18 10.10 3.81
CA THR A 116 -8.09 9.00 4.12
C THR A 116 -7.27 7.83 4.63
N LEU A 117 -7.50 7.46 5.89
CA LEU A 117 -6.84 6.32 6.53
C LEU A 117 -7.90 5.35 7.06
N GLN A 118 -7.84 4.11 6.62
CA GLN A 118 -8.62 3.00 7.15
C GLN A 118 -7.67 1.88 7.57
N LEU A 119 -7.73 1.50 8.85
CA LEU A 119 -7.00 0.37 9.39
C LEU A 119 -7.97 -0.49 10.20
N ASP A 120 -8.20 -1.73 9.79
CA ASP A 120 -8.99 -2.70 10.54
C ASP A 120 -8.11 -3.84 11.00
N PHE A 121 -7.89 -3.98 12.30
CA PHE A 121 -6.98 -4.96 12.89
C PHE A 121 -7.75 -6.19 13.35
N HIS A 122 -7.28 -7.38 12.96
CA HIS A 122 -7.88 -8.62 13.45
C HIS A 122 -7.73 -8.72 14.97
N ARG A 123 -8.85 -8.99 15.65
CA ARG A 123 -8.81 -9.39 17.06
C ARG A 123 -8.52 -10.87 17.13
N SER A 124 -7.42 -11.23 17.79
CA SER A 124 -7.10 -12.64 18.04
C SER A 124 -8.17 -13.24 18.95
N HIS A 125 -8.85 -14.29 18.48
CA HIS A 125 -9.84 -15.04 19.27
C HIS A 125 -9.20 -16.13 20.16
N SER A 126 -7.87 -16.24 20.14
CA SER A 126 -7.13 -17.17 20.99
C SER A 126 -7.13 -16.70 22.45
N HIS A 127 -7.08 -17.65 23.41
CA HIS A 127 -7.07 -17.35 24.84
C HIS A 127 -5.82 -16.53 25.18
N GLY A 128 -6.00 -15.24 25.48
CA GLY A 128 -4.91 -14.26 25.64
C GLY A 128 -4.75 -13.26 24.48
N GLY A 129 -5.75 -13.16 23.60
CA GLY A 129 -5.71 -12.40 22.36
C GLY A 129 -5.03 -11.03 22.46
N LEU A 130 -3.97 -10.85 21.65
CA LEU A 130 -3.23 -9.60 21.57
C LEU A 130 -4.12 -8.51 20.98
N VAL A 131 -4.51 -7.55 21.82
CA VAL A 131 -5.12 -6.32 21.31
C VAL A 131 -4.02 -5.43 20.75
N HIS A 132 -4.08 -5.16 19.45
CA HIS A 132 -3.09 -4.29 18.80
C HIS A 132 -3.14 -2.89 19.41
N ARG A 133 -2.02 -2.39 19.95
CA ARG A 133 -1.90 -0.99 20.35
C ARG A 133 -1.40 -0.18 19.17
N LEU A 134 -2.24 0.75 18.70
CA LEU A 134 -1.90 1.66 17.63
C LEU A 134 -0.78 2.61 18.10
N HIS A 135 0.17 2.88 17.23
CA HIS A 135 1.31 3.73 17.58
C HIS A 135 0.93 5.23 17.64
N PRO A 136 1.51 6.04 18.55
CA PRO A 136 1.26 7.49 18.65
C PRO A 136 1.47 8.30 17.36
N SER A 137 2.22 7.76 16.39
CA SER A 137 2.47 8.36 15.07
C SER A 137 1.20 8.74 14.31
N ILE A 138 0.03 8.18 14.67
CA ILE A 138 -1.26 8.61 14.12
C ILE A 138 -1.51 10.11 14.33
N SER A 139 -1.04 10.67 15.44
CA SER A 139 -1.15 12.11 15.76
C SER A 139 -0.38 13.01 14.78
N SER A 140 0.59 12.46 14.04
CA SER A 140 1.38 13.18 13.04
C SER A 140 0.64 13.35 11.70
N CYS A 141 -0.47 12.65 11.48
CA CYS A 141 -1.21 12.67 10.23
C CYS A 141 -2.14 13.90 10.13
N ARG A 142 -1.55 15.10 10.03
CA ARG A 142 -2.28 16.39 10.11
C ARG A 142 -3.22 16.68 8.93
N GLU A 143 -3.03 16.02 7.79
CA GLU A 143 -3.90 16.15 6.61
C GLU A 143 -5.12 15.22 6.64
N LEU A 144 -5.31 14.42 7.70
CA LEU A 144 -6.44 13.49 7.80
C LEU A 144 -7.78 14.24 7.78
N THR A 145 -8.66 13.77 6.91
CA THR A 145 -10.06 14.19 6.75
C THR A 145 -11.04 13.06 7.06
N PHE A 146 -10.59 11.82 6.86
CA PHE A 146 -11.33 10.59 7.15
C PHE A 146 -10.43 9.60 7.89
N LEU A 147 -10.91 9.09 9.02
CA LEU A 147 -10.24 8.06 9.81
C LEU A 147 -11.22 6.94 10.17
N TYR A 148 -10.90 5.71 9.77
CA TYR A 148 -11.50 4.49 10.29
C TYR A 148 -10.46 3.68 11.05
N LEU A 149 -10.77 3.29 12.28
CA LEU A 149 -9.98 2.37 13.08
C LEU A 149 -10.86 1.21 13.58
N GLY A 150 -10.44 -0.01 13.31
CA GLY A 150 -11.09 -1.24 13.74
C GLY A 150 -10.16 -2.10 14.60
N GLY A 151 -10.65 -2.67 15.70
CA GLY A 151 -9.96 -3.77 16.40
C GLY A 151 -8.63 -3.44 17.10
N CYS A 152 -8.36 -2.17 17.42
CA CYS A 152 -7.12 -1.73 18.07
C CYS A 152 -7.35 -0.86 19.32
N ASN A 153 -6.32 -0.65 20.13
CA ASN A 153 -6.31 0.33 21.20
C ASN A 153 -5.61 1.61 20.72
N ILE A 154 -6.27 2.76 20.91
CA ILE A 154 -5.68 4.08 20.65
C ILE A 154 -4.64 4.39 21.74
N PRO A 155 -3.50 4.99 21.38
CA PRO A 155 -2.49 5.39 22.35
C PRO A 155 -2.95 6.59 23.20
N ALA A 156 -2.34 6.78 24.37
CA ALA A 156 -2.48 8.03 25.10
C ALA A 156 -2.11 9.22 24.21
N THR A 157 -2.91 10.27 24.27
CA THR A 157 -2.65 11.49 23.52
C THR A 157 -1.34 12.12 24.01
N PRO A 158 -0.37 12.40 23.13
CA PRO A 158 0.86 13.05 23.55
C PRO A 158 0.56 14.46 24.10
N PRO A 159 1.37 14.97 25.06
CA PRO A 159 1.21 16.33 25.57
C PRO A 159 1.23 17.37 24.44
N GLY A 160 0.29 18.30 24.46
CA GLY A 160 0.16 19.33 23.42
C GLY A 160 -0.44 18.83 22.10
N PHE A 161 -1.02 17.62 22.07
CA PHE A 161 -1.79 17.15 20.93
C PHE A 161 -3.06 18.00 20.74
N ALA A 162 -3.03 18.87 19.73
CA ALA A 162 -4.16 19.74 19.36
C ALA A 162 -5.23 19.00 18.52
N GLY A 163 -5.21 17.67 18.50
CA GLY A 163 -6.11 16.86 17.67
C GLY A 163 -5.65 16.71 16.21
N LEU A 164 -6.55 16.15 15.40
CA LEU A 164 -6.40 16.04 13.95
C LEU A 164 -7.21 17.18 13.30
N PRO A 165 -6.58 18.30 12.91
CA PRO A 165 -7.27 19.58 12.70
C PRO A 165 -8.23 19.57 11.50
N ASN A 166 -7.99 18.71 10.51
CA ASN A 166 -8.81 18.62 9.29
C ASN A 166 -9.80 17.45 9.34
N LEU A 167 -9.89 16.73 10.45
CA LEU A 167 -10.66 15.49 10.52
C LEU A 167 -12.16 15.81 10.54
N THR A 168 -12.85 15.37 9.50
CA THR A 168 -14.30 15.52 9.33
C THR A 168 -15.08 14.24 9.65
N TYR A 169 -14.48 13.08 9.39
CA TYR A 169 -15.12 11.78 9.58
C TYR A 169 -14.25 10.89 10.46
N LEU A 170 -14.86 10.37 11.53
CA LEU A 170 -14.23 9.43 12.46
C LEU A 170 -15.14 8.23 12.67
N TYR A 171 -14.64 7.04 12.33
CA TYR A 171 -15.30 5.77 12.55
C TYR A 171 -14.43 4.88 13.42
N LEU A 172 -14.98 4.42 14.53
CA LEU A 172 -14.27 3.56 15.49
C LEU A 172 -15.10 2.30 15.70
N ASN A 173 -14.51 1.14 15.44
CA ASN A 173 -15.16 -0.16 15.61
C ASN A 173 -14.32 -1.05 16.52
N GLY A 174 -14.84 -1.39 17.71
CA GLY A 174 -14.08 -2.20 18.65
C GLY A 174 -12.72 -1.56 18.99
N VAL A 175 -12.71 -0.27 19.30
CA VAL A 175 -11.49 0.47 19.66
C VAL A 175 -11.43 0.67 21.16
N GLY A 176 -10.31 0.30 21.78
CA GLY A 176 -10.05 0.59 23.19
C GLY A 176 -9.38 1.94 23.38
N PHE A 177 -9.71 2.63 24.47
CA PHE A 177 -9.11 3.89 24.86
C PHE A 177 -8.21 3.69 26.09
N PRO A 178 -7.14 4.48 26.24
CA PRO A 178 -6.37 4.48 27.47
C PRO A 178 -7.31 4.87 28.63
N GLU A 179 -7.27 4.13 29.73
CA GLU A 179 -7.96 4.54 30.95
C GLU A 179 -7.42 5.92 31.36
N GLY A 180 -8.31 6.89 31.55
CA GLY A 180 -7.93 8.23 31.94
C GLY A 180 -7.15 8.22 33.25
N ALA A 181 -6.17 9.11 33.37
CA ALA A 181 -5.69 9.52 34.68
C ALA A 181 -6.92 10.00 35.46
N ARG A 182 -7.30 9.26 36.50
CA ARG A 182 -8.28 9.73 37.47
C ARG A 182 -7.68 10.98 38.11
N GLU A 183 -8.16 12.15 37.72
CA GLU A 183 -8.03 13.36 38.54
C GLU A 183 -9.01 13.29 39.72
#